data_AF-I7ALK9-F1
#
_entry.id   AF-I7ALK9-F1
#
_cell.length_a   1.000
_cell.length_b   1.000
_cell.length_c   1.000
_cell.angle_alpha   90.00
_cell.angle_beta   90.00
_cell.angle_gamma   90.00
#
_symmetry.space_group_name_H-M   'P 1'
#
loop_
_entity.id
_entity.type
_entity.pdbx_description
1 polymer ?
#
loop_
_entity_poly.entity_id
_entity_poly.type
_entity_poly.pdbx_seq_one_letter_code
_entity_poly.pdbx_strand_id
1 'polypeptide(L)'
;MDVEENAGIELESPSAVMEHARDLYMSKDYRNLEVLFGKCLKKSYNLDFWMLYIEYVKKVSQKKFKLYEVYEFTLGQFENYWDSYVLYKEYIEELGKIEDEQTRIEKIRNGYMRALQTPMNSLSELWKDFENFELELNKITGKKIVSDTLPIFQSSFQRYQQIQPLIRSWSIKNAAKLINLEMENEAKLGARAHESRMHFIHSYILDSFYYADEAYFFYSEYLIGIGQKERAKKVIQRGIGMNDGMFLSLYYGFVMDEESVYADLKGKYCAKEGDGTEKTLSREGDLIRINHLNYVLKKRGLESFRKLFIELGGEGIGPHVFIYCAFVEYYATGSRATPYNIFSSGLLKHPTSTLLKEEFFLFLLKIGDEENARALFKRLEKTSRMWDSMIEYEFMVGSMELFRELVDQKMGSIRDNTILPSLPVKDQSIQMEGILGKYHCFLSSFNFLDLKIKDNSRLLDEFVENLPKISQQNNVLSNLKPEKIIDLLKCIQ
;
A
#
# COMPACT_ATOMS: atom_id res chain seq x y z
N MET A 1 -22.41 -11.83 -19.15
CA MET A 1 -23.51 -11.10 -19.81
C MET A 1 -23.34 -9.65 -19.45
N ASP A 2 -22.73 -8.94 -20.39
CA ASP A 2 -22.55 -7.50 -20.38
C ASP A 2 -23.90 -6.77 -20.48
N VAL A 3 -23.95 -5.57 -19.89
CA VAL A 3 -24.92 -4.44 -19.91
C VAL A 3 -24.85 -3.92 -18.45
N GLU A 4 -24.24 -2.79 -18.11
CA GLU A 4 -24.46 -1.43 -18.63
C GLU A 4 -23.29 -0.54 -18.16
N GLU A 5 -22.53 0.02 -19.10
CA GLU A 5 -21.76 1.26 -18.91
C GLU A 5 -22.70 2.45 -19.16
N ASN A 6 -22.45 3.55 -18.44
CA ASN A 6 -23.11 4.88 -18.49
C ASN A 6 -24.21 5.18 -17.46
N ALA A 7 -23.77 5.43 -16.23
CA ALA A 7 -24.08 6.68 -15.56
C ALA A 7 -22.88 7.06 -14.70
N GLY A 8 -22.33 8.25 -14.91
CA GLY A 8 -21.26 8.81 -14.10
C GLY A 8 -21.69 8.83 -12.63
N ILE A 9 -21.10 7.93 -11.85
CA ILE A 9 -21.04 8.00 -10.40
C ILE A 9 -19.56 7.78 -10.14
N GLU A 10 -18.91 8.80 -9.57
CA GLU A 10 -17.56 8.69 -9.06
C GLU A 10 -17.45 7.37 -8.29
N LEU A 11 -16.30 6.69 -8.39
CA LEU A 11 -16.03 5.55 -7.54
C LEU A 11 -15.97 6.05 -6.09
N GLU A 12 -17.13 6.17 -5.45
CA GLU A 12 -17.26 6.70 -4.10
C GLU A 12 -16.49 5.80 -3.14
N SER A 13 -15.71 6.42 -2.26
CA SER A 13 -14.96 5.68 -1.25
C SER A 13 -15.92 4.90 -0.34
N PRO A 14 -15.50 3.74 0.21
CA PRO A 14 -16.30 2.99 1.17
C PRO A 14 -16.84 3.82 2.34
N SER A 15 -16.11 4.87 2.78
CA SER A 15 -16.57 5.80 3.80
C SER A 15 -17.66 6.74 3.29
N ALA A 16 -17.52 7.31 2.08
CA ALA A 16 -18.54 8.18 1.48
C ALA A 16 -19.86 7.43 1.27
N VAL A 17 -19.78 6.19 0.77
CA VAL A 17 -20.96 5.32 0.62
C VAL A 17 -21.63 5.06 1.96
N MET A 18 -20.84 4.81 3.02
CA MET A 18 -21.39 4.57 4.37
C MET A 18 -22.04 5.82 4.97
N GLU A 19 -21.40 6.99 4.83
CA GLU A 19 -21.97 8.27 5.30
C GLU A 19 -23.28 8.58 4.57
N HIS A 20 -23.28 8.47 3.24
CA HIS A 20 -24.49 8.67 2.45
C HIS A 20 -25.62 7.71 2.84
N ALA A 21 -25.30 6.44 3.09
CA ALA A 21 -26.27 5.46 3.56
C ALA A 21 -26.86 5.81 4.95
N ARG A 22 -26.02 6.29 5.89
CA ARG A 22 -26.48 6.74 7.21
C ARG A 22 -27.41 7.94 7.09
N ASP A 23 -27.08 8.91 6.25
CA ASP A 23 -27.89 10.11 6.04
C ASP A 23 -29.26 9.77 5.45
N LEU A 24 -29.30 8.89 4.43
CA LEU A 24 -30.56 8.41 3.84
C LEU A 24 -31.40 7.63 4.86
N TYR A 25 -30.78 6.79 5.70
CA TYR A 25 -31.48 6.06 6.74
C TYR A 25 -32.07 6.99 7.83
N MET A 26 -31.30 7.98 8.28
CA MET A 26 -31.73 8.96 9.29
C MET A 26 -32.83 9.89 8.78
N SER A 27 -32.73 10.34 7.53
CA SER A 27 -33.76 11.15 6.85
C SER A 27 -35.01 10.35 6.45
N LYS A 28 -35.00 9.02 6.66
CA LYS A 28 -36.06 8.07 6.27
C LYS A 28 -36.35 8.05 4.77
N ASP A 29 -35.38 8.40 3.95
CA ASP A 29 -35.47 8.26 2.50
C ASP A 29 -35.11 6.82 2.07
N TYR A 30 -36.04 5.90 2.38
CA TYR A 30 -35.83 4.47 2.13
C TYR A 30 -35.75 4.11 0.65
N ARG A 31 -36.39 4.90 -0.23
CA ARG A 31 -36.38 4.64 -1.66
C ARG A 31 -34.97 4.79 -2.23
N ASN A 32 -34.28 5.87 -1.88
CA ASN A 32 -32.91 6.09 -2.33
C ASN A 32 -31.93 5.15 -1.62
N LEU A 33 -32.19 4.80 -0.36
CA LEU A 33 -31.40 3.82 0.38
C LEU A 33 -31.43 2.41 -0.28
N GLU A 34 -32.59 1.95 -0.73
CA GLU A 34 -32.72 0.68 -1.46
C GLU A 34 -31.95 0.69 -2.79
N VAL A 35 -32.00 1.82 -3.51
CA VAL A 35 -31.22 2.01 -4.74
C VAL A 35 -29.71 1.93 -4.45
N LEU A 36 -29.26 2.54 -3.35
CA LEU A 36 -27.87 2.48 -2.91
C LEU A 36 -27.44 1.05 -2.57
N PHE A 37 -28.24 0.31 -1.79
CA PHE A 37 -27.97 -1.10 -1.48
C PHE A 37 -27.89 -1.96 -2.75
N GLY A 38 -28.83 -1.78 -3.69
CA GLY A 38 -28.84 -2.53 -4.95
C GLY A 38 -27.56 -2.35 -5.78
N LYS A 39 -26.95 -1.16 -5.73
CA LYS A 39 -25.73 -0.83 -6.47
C LYS A 39 -24.44 -1.25 -5.77
N CYS A 40 -24.37 -1.04 -4.45
CA CYS A 40 -23.10 -1.06 -3.72
C CYS A 40 -22.92 -2.29 -2.81
N LEU A 41 -24.00 -2.93 -2.33
CA LEU A 41 -23.93 -3.93 -1.25
C LEU A 41 -23.03 -5.12 -1.61
N LYS A 42 -23.23 -5.74 -2.77
CA LYS A 42 -22.43 -6.91 -3.23
C LYS A 42 -20.96 -6.59 -3.50
N LYS A 43 -20.63 -5.31 -3.71
CA LYS A 43 -19.25 -4.84 -3.94
C LYS A 43 -18.56 -4.44 -2.64
N SER A 44 -19.33 -4.24 -1.57
CA SER A 44 -18.84 -3.76 -0.27
C SER A 44 -18.47 -4.93 0.64
N TYR A 45 -17.35 -4.77 1.33
CA TYR A 45 -16.86 -5.61 2.41
C TYR A 45 -16.80 -4.82 3.74
N ASN A 46 -17.48 -3.67 3.81
CA ASN A 46 -17.67 -2.91 5.04
C ASN A 46 -18.84 -3.49 5.86
N LEU A 47 -18.53 -4.13 6.99
CA LEU A 47 -19.54 -4.77 7.84
C LEU A 47 -20.62 -3.80 8.34
N ASP A 48 -20.28 -2.56 8.67
CA ASP A 48 -21.26 -1.58 9.17
C ASP A 48 -22.34 -1.28 8.14
N PHE A 49 -21.97 -1.24 6.86
CA PHE A 49 -22.91 -1.03 5.76
C PHE A 49 -23.89 -2.20 5.61
N TRP A 50 -23.40 -3.43 5.81
CA TRP A 50 -24.23 -4.63 5.82
C TRP A 50 -25.10 -4.74 7.08
N MET A 51 -24.61 -4.29 8.24
CA MET A 51 -25.41 -4.22 9.47
C MET A 51 -26.55 -3.20 9.34
N LEU A 52 -26.28 -2.04 8.71
CA LEU A 52 -27.32 -1.06 8.38
C LEU A 52 -28.37 -1.63 7.43
N TYR A 53 -27.95 -2.43 6.44
CA TYR A 53 -28.87 -3.16 5.56
C TYR A 53 -29.76 -4.13 6.34
N ILE A 54 -29.18 -4.94 7.24
CA ILE A 54 -29.94 -5.85 8.10
C ILE A 54 -30.94 -5.08 8.97
N GLU A 55 -30.52 -3.96 9.58
CA GLU A 55 -31.38 -3.10 10.40
C GLU A 55 -32.54 -2.52 9.60
N TYR A 56 -32.26 -2.01 8.40
CA TYR A 56 -33.26 -1.51 7.47
C TYR A 56 -34.28 -2.61 7.11
N VAL A 57 -33.82 -3.82 6.73
CA VAL A 57 -34.71 -4.93 6.39
C VAL A 57 -35.54 -5.38 7.59
N LYS A 58 -34.96 -5.44 8.81
CA LYS A 58 -35.70 -5.71 10.06
C LYS A 58 -36.83 -4.69 10.27
N LYS A 59 -36.58 -3.41 10.00
CA LYS A 59 -37.54 -2.32 10.22
C LYS A 59 -38.69 -2.31 9.20
N VAL A 60 -38.38 -2.60 7.94
CA VAL A 60 -39.38 -2.57 6.84
C VAL A 60 -40.12 -3.90 6.70
N SER A 61 -39.53 -5.01 7.12
CA SER A 61 -40.16 -6.33 7.08
C SER A 61 -41.27 -6.48 8.14
N GLN A 62 -42.52 -6.17 7.75
CA GLN A 62 -43.71 -6.44 8.57
C GLN A 62 -44.31 -7.84 8.29
N LYS A 63 -43.49 -8.91 8.35
CA LYS A 63 -43.87 -10.35 8.20
C LYS A 63 -43.83 -10.99 6.80
N LYS A 64 -43.34 -10.30 5.75
CA LYS A 64 -43.24 -10.90 4.40
C LYS A 64 -41.87 -11.52 4.06
N PHE A 65 -40.81 -11.20 4.80
CA PHE A 65 -39.47 -11.69 4.52
C PHE A 65 -38.98 -12.66 5.58
N LYS A 66 -38.37 -13.77 5.13
CA LYS A 66 -37.65 -14.71 5.97
C LYS A 66 -36.30 -14.10 6.35
N LEU A 67 -36.23 -13.54 7.55
CA LEU A 67 -35.08 -12.75 7.99
C LEU A 67 -33.78 -13.56 8.04
N TYR A 68 -33.86 -14.87 8.27
CA TYR A 68 -32.71 -15.77 8.20
C TYR A 68 -32.05 -15.82 6.81
N GLU A 69 -32.79 -15.60 5.71
CA GLU A 69 -32.23 -15.56 4.35
C GLU A 69 -31.32 -14.33 4.15
N VAL A 70 -31.63 -13.23 4.85
CA VAL A 70 -30.81 -12.01 4.85
C VAL A 70 -29.47 -12.28 5.55
N TYR A 71 -29.50 -12.98 6.68
CA TYR A 71 -28.27 -13.40 7.35
C TYR A 71 -27.46 -14.42 6.54
N GLU A 72 -28.11 -15.38 5.87
CA GLU A 72 -27.42 -16.31 4.96
C GLU A 72 -26.73 -15.56 3.83
N PHE A 73 -27.38 -14.53 3.27
CA PHE A 73 -26.81 -13.66 2.27
C PHE A 73 -25.60 -12.87 2.81
N THR A 74 -25.70 -12.28 4.00
CA THR A 74 -24.57 -11.56 4.63
C THR A 74 -23.41 -12.49 4.98
N LEU A 75 -23.68 -13.64 5.58
CA LEU A 75 -22.65 -14.64 5.91
C LEU A 75 -21.99 -15.24 4.66
N GLY A 76 -22.66 -15.20 3.50
CA GLY A 76 -22.08 -15.55 2.21
C GLY A 76 -21.16 -14.47 1.62
N GLN A 77 -21.29 -13.21 2.02
CA GLN A 77 -20.31 -12.17 1.69
C GLN A 77 -19.11 -12.21 2.65
N PHE A 78 -19.39 -12.39 3.95
CA PHE A 78 -18.39 -12.43 5.03
C PHE A 78 -17.97 -13.87 5.36
N GLU A 79 -17.60 -14.64 4.33
CA GLU A 79 -17.20 -16.03 4.49
C GLU A 79 -15.96 -16.17 5.39
N ASN A 80 -16.09 -17.00 6.43
CA ASN A 80 -15.06 -17.28 7.41
C ASN A 80 -14.50 -16.01 8.08
N TYR A 81 -15.28 -14.92 8.15
CA TYR A 81 -14.85 -13.67 8.74
C TYR A 81 -14.59 -13.79 10.25
N TRP A 82 -13.56 -13.09 10.72
CA TRP A 82 -13.03 -13.23 12.09
C TRP A 82 -13.85 -12.50 13.16
N ASP A 83 -14.85 -11.71 12.76
CA ASP A 83 -15.76 -10.99 13.66
C ASP A 83 -17.23 -11.27 13.30
N SER A 84 -17.56 -12.54 13.08
CA SER A 84 -18.91 -12.99 12.68
C SER A 84 -19.78 -13.47 13.85
N TYR A 85 -19.32 -13.39 15.10
CA TYR A 85 -20.06 -13.94 16.25
C TYR A 85 -21.50 -13.42 16.34
N VAL A 86 -21.68 -12.10 16.25
CA VAL A 86 -23.00 -11.47 16.33
C VAL A 86 -23.90 -11.91 15.17
N LEU A 87 -23.36 -11.99 13.95
CA LEU A 87 -24.10 -12.46 12.78
C LEU A 87 -24.60 -13.89 12.95
N TYR A 88 -23.75 -14.81 13.43
CA TYR A 88 -24.14 -16.20 13.67
C TYR A 88 -25.15 -16.33 14.80
N LYS A 89 -24.99 -15.57 15.88
CA LYS A 89 -25.92 -15.58 17.01
C LYS A 89 -27.32 -15.15 16.58
N GLU A 90 -27.44 -13.99 15.94
CA GLU A 90 -28.74 -13.48 15.47
C GLU A 90 -29.33 -14.38 14.37
N TYR A 91 -28.49 -14.94 13.49
CA TYR A 91 -28.93 -15.91 12.49
C TYR A 91 -29.57 -17.15 13.12
N ILE A 92 -28.91 -17.75 14.12
CA ILE A 92 -29.40 -18.94 14.82
C ILE A 92 -30.70 -18.64 15.59
N GLU A 93 -30.81 -17.46 16.20
CA GLU A 93 -32.05 -16.98 16.83
C GLU A 93 -33.21 -16.88 15.82
N GLU A 94 -32.96 -16.36 14.61
CA GLU A 94 -33.99 -16.33 13.54
C GLU A 94 -34.34 -17.71 13.02
N LEU A 95 -33.38 -18.63 12.90
CA LEU A 95 -33.64 -20.02 12.54
C LEU A 95 -34.52 -20.72 13.59
N GLY A 96 -34.39 -20.35 14.86
CA GLY A 96 -35.24 -20.83 15.97
C GLY A 96 -36.74 -20.57 15.75
N LYS A 97 -37.10 -19.58 14.92
CA LYS A 97 -38.49 -19.20 14.63
C LYS A 97 -39.14 -20.02 13.51
N ILE A 98 -38.40 -20.94 12.88
CA ILE A 98 -38.95 -21.84 11.86
C ILE A 98 -39.99 -22.78 12.50
N GLU A 99 -41.18 -22.82 11.90
CA GLU A 99 -42.31 -23.63 12.40
C GLU A 99 -42.05 -25.14 12.30
N ASP A 100 -41.48 -25.60 11.17
CA ASP A 100 -41.15 -27.00 10.95
C ASP A 100 -39.92 -27.42 11.78
N GLU A 101 -40.13 -28.34 12.71
CA GLU A 101 -39.11 -28.76 13.68
C GLU A 101 -37.93 -29.49 13.03
N GLN A 102 -38.18 -30.34 12.04
CA GLN A 102 -37.10 -31.07 11.35
C GLN A 102 -36.19 -30.13 10.57
N THR A 103 -36.77 -29.23 9.76
CA THR A 103 -36.04 -28.21 9.02
C THR A 103 -35.30 -27.25 9.96
N ARG A 104 -35.94 -26.85 11.07
CA ARG A 104 -35.32 -25.98 12.09
C ARG A 104 -34.06 -26.62 12.67
N ILE A 105 -34.14 -27.87 13.12
CA ILE A 105 -33.01 -28.60 13.70
C ILE A 105 -31.87 -28.72 12.68
N GLU A 106 -32.18 -29.09 11.43
CA GLU A 106 -31.17 -29.22 10.38
C GLU A 106 -30.45 -27.90 10.08
N LYS A 107 -31.22 -26.81 9.91
CA LYS A 107 -30.68 -25.47 9.65
C LYS A 107 -29.83 -24.95 10.80
N ILE A 108 -30.29 -25.08 12.06
CA ILE A 108 -29.54 -24.64 13.24
C ILE A 108 -28.23 -25.44 13.35
N ARG A 109 -28.28 -26.75 13.18
CA ARG A 109 -27.08 -27.60 13.19
C ARG A 109 -26.09 -27.17 12.11
N ASN A 110 -26.55 -26.92 10.89
CA ASN A 110 -25.69 -26.43 9.81
C ASN A 110 -25.06 -25.07 10.14
N GLY A 111 -25.85 -24.15 10.73
CA GLY A 111 -25.38 -22.85 11.20
C GLY A 111 -24.24 -22.97 12.21
N TYR A 112 -24.40 -23.80 13.24
CA TYR A 112 -23.33 -24.07 14.21
C TYR A 112 -22.10 -24.71 13.55
N MET A 113 -22.26 -25.71 12.68
CA MET A 113 -21.13 -26.37 12.01
C MET A 113 -20.31 -25.40 11.17
N ARG A 114 -20.97 -24.48 10.45
CA ARG A 114 -20.31 -23.41 9.69
C ARG A 114 -19.58 -22.42 10.62
N ALA A 115 -20.21 -22.03 11.72
CA ALA A 115 -19.62 -21.13 12.70
C ALA A 115 -18.36 -21.75 13.35
N LEU A 116 -18.43 -23.01 13.78
CA LEU A 116 -17.32 -23.70 14.45
C LEU A 116 -16.11 -23.95 13.55
N GLN A 117 -16.29 -23.94 12.23
CA GLN A 117 -15.22 -24.00 11.23
C GLN A 117 -14.58 -22.62 10.95
N THR A 118 -15.12 -21.54 11.51
CA THR A 118 -14.68 -20.17 11.26
C THR A 118 -13.80 -19.68 12.42
N PRO A 119 -12.54 -19.29 12.18
CA PRO A 119 -11.68 -18.67 13.19
C PRO A 119 -12.16 -17.24 13.52
N MET A 120 -13.00 -17.09 14.55
CA MET A 120 -13.59 -15.80 14.94
C MET A 120 -13.57 -15.52 16.44
N ASN A 121 -13.92 -14.28 16.81
CA ASN A 121 -14.20 -13.87 18.17
C ASN A 121 -15.31 -14.70 18.83
N SER A 122 -15.27 -14.80 20.17
CA SER A 122 -16.31 -15.45 20.98
C SER A 122 -16.73 -16.86 20.51
N LEU A 123 -15.86 -17.58 19.79
CA LEU A 123 -16.16 -18.93 19.30
C LEU A 123 -16.48 -19.92 20.43
N SER A 124 -15.90 -19.71 21.61
CA SER A 124 -16.18 -20.51 22.81
C SER A 124 -17.61 -20.36 23.34
N GLU A 125 -18.26 -19.23 23.06
CA GLU A 125 -19.68 -19.03 23.42
C GLU A 125 -20.56 -19.87 22.49
N LEU A 126 -20.35 -19.78 21.18
CA LEU A 126 -21.06 -20.60 20.19
C LEU A 126 -20.83 -22.11 20.41
N TRP A 127 -19.64 -22.50 20.87
CA TRP A 127 -19.38 -23.89 21.23
C TRP A 127 -20.26 -24.38 22.39
N LYS A 128 -20.42 -23.56 23.44
CA LYS A 128 -21.29 -23.89 24.58
C LYS A 128 -22.76 -23.98 24.15
N ASP A 129 -23.20 -23.05 23.32
CA ASP A 129 -24.57 -23.02 22.81
C ASP A 129 -24.86 -24.24 21.91
N PHE A 130 -23.90 -24.63 21.08
CA PHE A 130 -23.95 -25.84 20.26
C PHE A 130 -24.01 -27.13 21.12
N GLU A 131 -23.16 -27.23 22.14
CA GLU A 131 -23.16 -28.40 23.04
C GLU A 131 -24.50 -28.54 23.75
N ASN A 132 -25.05 -27.44 24.28
CA ASN A 132 -26.36 -27.43 24.91
C ASN A 132 -27.46 -27.86 23.92
N PHE A 133 -27.45 -27.30 22.71
CA PHE A 133 -28.41 -27.62 21.66
C PHE A 133 -28.42 -29.12 21.31
N GLU A 134 -27.27 -29.75 21.04
CA GLU A 134 -27.23 -31.17 20.68
C GLU A 134 -27.59 -32.10 21.85
N LEU A 135 -27.23 -31.73 23.08
CA LEU A 135 -27.56 -32.50 24.28
C LEU A 135 -29.05 -32.41 24.66
N GLU A 136 -29.68 -31.26 24.42
CA GLU A 136 -31.13 -31.06 24.61
C GLU A 136 -31.93 -31.90 23.61
N LEU A 137 -31.48 -32.01 22.36
CA LEU A 137 -32.14 -32.87 21.35
C LEU A 137 -32.04 -34.36 21.70
N ASN A 138 -30.84 -34.86 22.01
CA ASN A 138 -30.65 -36.24 22.44
C ASN A 138 -29.29 -36.44 23.14
N LYS A 139 -29.31 -36.83 24.41
CA LYS A 139 -28.10 -36.98 25.24
C LYS A 139 -27.07 -37.99 24.72
N ILE A 140 -27.50 -39.06 24.04
CA ILE A 140 -26.58 -40.12 23.58
C ILE A 140 -25.95 -39.71 22.24
N THR A 141 -26.78 -39.38 21.25
CA THR A 141 -26.28 -38.98 19.92
C THR A 141 -25.59 -37.62 19.98
N GLY A 142 -26.09 -36.69 20.79
CA GLY A 142 -25.50 -35.38 21.00
C GLY A 142 -24.08 -35.45 21.54
N LYS A 143 -23.79 -36.29 22.54
CA LYS A 143 -22.42 -36.52 23.03
C LYS A 143 -21.47 -36.98 21.92
N LYS A 144 -21.94 -37.84 21.02
CA LYS A 144 -21.14 -38.30 19.89
C LYS A 144 -20.88 -37.16 18.89
N ILE A 145 -21.92 -36.42 18.50
CA ILE A 145 -21.80 -35.28 17.58
C ILE A 145 -20.85 -34.22 18.13
N VAL A 146 -20.97 -33.87 19.42
CA VAL A 146 -20.07 -32.92 20.09
C VAL A 146 -18.63 -33.44 20.10
N SER A 147 -18.41 -34.71 20.46
CA SER A 147 -17.09 -35.32 20.45
C SER A 147 -16.45 -35.31 19.05
N ASP A 148 -17.22 -35.59 18.00
CA ASP A 148 -16.75 -35.63 16.62
C ASP A 148 -16.44 -34.20 16.08
N THR A 149 -17.12 -33.17 16.61
CA THR A 149 -16.95 -31.76 16.20
C THR A 149 -15.85 -31.03 16.98
N LEU A 150 -15.49 -31.52 18.17
CA LEU A 150 -14.50 -30.88 19.05
C LEU A 150 -13.15 -30.56 18.37
N PRO A 151 -12.54 -31.44 17.54
CA PRO A 151 -11.30 -31.12 16.85
C PRO A 151 -11.42 -29.94 15.87
N ILE A 152 -12.60 -29.78 15.24
CA ILE A 152 -12.89 -28.68 14.32
C ILE A 152 -12.89 -27.36 15.08
N PHE A 153 -13.62 -27.31 16.20
CA PHE A 153 -13.64 -26.14 17.09
C PHE A 153 -12.23 -25.79 17.59
N GLN A 154 -11.47 -26.78 18.06
CA GLN A 154 -10.11 -26.56 18.58
C GLN A 154 -9.18 -25.98 17.50
N SER A 155 -9.27 -26.48 16.26
CA SER A 155 -8.49 -25.97 15.13
C SER A 155 -8.83 -24.51 14.80
N SER A 156 -10.12 -24.18 14.67
CA SER A 156 -10.58 -22.81 14.42
C SER A 156 -10.21 -21.85 15.56
N PHE A 157 -10.35 -22.31 16.80
CA PHE A 157 -10.01 -21.53 17.99
C PHE A 157 -8.51 -21.21 18.04
N GLN A 158 -7.64 -22.20 17.80
CA GLN A 158 -6.18 -22.02 17.76
C GLN A 158 -5.77 -21.05 16.66
N ARG A 159 -6.33 -21.17 15.45
CA ARG A 159 -6.05 -20.24 14.36
C ARG A 159 -6.48 -18.81 14.71
N TYR A 160 -7.63 -18.65 15.35
CA TYR A 160 -8.07 -17.32 15.77
C TYR A 160 -7.12 -16.67 16.79
N GLN A 161 -6.43 -17.45 17.64
CA GLN A 161 -5.41 -16.89 18.56
C GLN A 161 -4.23 -16.24 17.82
N GLN A 162 -3.90 -16.71 16.62
CA GLN A 162 -2.87 -16.10 15.77
C GLN A 162 -3.40 -14.85 15.04
N ILE A 163 -4.67 -14.88 14.62
CA ILE A 163 -5.32 -13.77 13.88
C ILE A 163 -5.66 -12.60 14.82
N GLN A 164 -6.14 -12.88 16.03
CA GLN A 164 -6.68 -11.89 16.96
C GLN A 164 -5.74 -10.70 17.24
N PRO A 165 -4.43 -10.87 17.51
CA PRO A 165 -3.53 -9.75 17.73
C PRO A 165 -3.42 -8.82 16.52
N LEU A 166 -3.50 -9.36 15.30
CA LEU A 166 -3.44 -8.60 14.06
C LEU A 166 -4.69 -7.74 13.87
N ILE A 167 -5.86 -8.29 14.20
CA ILE A 167 -7.15 -7.57 14.10
C ILE A 167 -7.28 -6.52 15.20
N ARG A 168 -6.87 -6.80 16.44
CA ARG A 168 -6.93 -5.84 17.55
C ARG A 168 -6.12 -4.57 17.31
N SER A 169 -5.04 -4.66 16.53
CA SER A 169 -4.18 -3.55 16.16
C SER A 169 -4.19 -3.35 14.65
N TRP A 170 -5.40 -3.28 14.08
CA TRP A 170 -5.60 -3.23 12.64
C TRP A 170 -4.84 -2.06 12.01
N SER A 171 -3.95 -2.39 11.08
CA SER A 171 -3.08 -1.47 10.35
C SER A 171 -2.65 -2.13 9.06
N ILE A 172 -2.16 -1.36 8.09
CA ILE A 172 -1.70 -1.93 6.81
C ILE A 172 -0.59 -2.98 7.01
N LYS A 173 0.27 -2.78 8.02
CA LYS A 173 1.32 -3.73 8.42
C LYS A 173 0.74 -5.04 8.94
N ASN A 174 -0.26 -4.98 9.81
CA ASN A 174 -0.88 -6.20 10.35
C ASN A 174 -1.80 -6.87 9.33
N ALA A 175 -2.41 -6.12 8.40
CA ALA A 175 -3.10 -6.66 7.23
C ALA A 175 -2.15 -7.46 6.33
N ALA A 176 -0.95 -6.94 6.07
CA ALA A 176 0.10 -7.67 5.34
C ALA A 176 0.52 -8.96 6.07
N LYS A 177 0.67 -8.92 7.40
CA LYS A 177 0.96 -10.12 8.21
C LYS A 177 -0.16 -11.15 8.14
N LEU A 178 -1.42 -10.72 8.15
CA LEU A 178 -2.58 -11.60 8.00
C LEU A 178 -2.57 -12.28 6.63
N ILE A 179 -2.28 -11.55 5.56
CA ILE A 179 -2.10 -12.12 4.22
C ILE A 179 -0.99 -13.18 4.25
N ASN A 180 0.17 -12.87 4.82
CA ASN A 180 1.29 -13.82 4.89
C ASN A 180 0.90 -15.10 5.64
N LEU A 181 0.24 -14.96 6.80
CA LEU A 181 -0.24 -16.09 7.62
C LEU A 181 -1.22 -16.98 6.82
N GLU A 182 -2.19 -16.38 6.14
CA GLU A 182 -3.20 -17.13 5.39
C GLU A 182 -2.63 -17.75 4.09
N MET A 183 -1.57 -17.17 3.53
CA MET A 183 -0.84 -17.74 2.39
C MET A 183 -0.08 -19.03 2.74
N GLU A 184 0.29 -19.24 4.00
CA GLU A 184 0.91 -20.50 4.45
C GLU A 184 -0.06 -21.69 4.39
N ASN A 185 -1.37 -21.42 4.38
CA ASN A 185 -2.44 -22.40 4.29
C ASN A 185 -2.27 -23.56 5.30
N GLU A 186 -1.98 -23.25 6.57
CA GLU A 186 -1.87 -24.26 7.65
C GLU A 186 -3.15 -25.12 7.77
N ALA A 187 -4.29 -24.55 7.37
CA ALA A 187 -5.58 -25.21 7.27
C ALA A 187 -5.65 -26.36 6.27
N LYS A 188 -4.70 -26.41 5.33
CA LYS A 188 -4.69 -27.30 4.16
C LYS A 188 -6.02 -27.24 3.40
N LEU A 189 -6.56 -26.03 3.24
CA LEU A 189 -7.74 -25.79 2.42
C LEU A 189 -7.45 -26.23 0.98
N GLY A 190 -8.44 -26.83 0.32
CA GLY A 190 -8.36 -27.14 -1.10
C GLY A 190 -8.18 -25.85 -1.92
N ALA A 191 -7.55 -25.96 -3.10
CA ALA A 191 -7.13 -24.79 -3.90
C ALA A 191 -8.24 -23.73 -4.10
N ARG A 192 -9.46 -24.15 -4.48
CA ARG A 192 -10.59 -23.23 -4.68
C ARG A 192 -11.07 -22.55 -3.38
N ALA A 193 -11.06 -23.28 -2.27
CA ALA A 193 -11.48 -22.73 -0.99
C ALA A 193 -10.43 -21.75 -0.43
N HIS A 194 -9.14 -22.07 -0.60
CA HIS A 194 -8.04 -21.16 -0.28
C HIS A 194 -8.08 -19.90 -1.15
N GLU A 195 -8.33 -20.05 -2.46
CA GLU A 195 -8.51 -18.91 -3.37
C GLU A 195 -9.67 -18.01 -2.94
N SER A 196 -10.84 -18.58 -2.65
CA SER A 196 -12.00 -17.82 -2.13
C SER A 196 -11.65 -17.06 -0.85
N ARG A 197 -10.96 -17.74 0.09
CA ARG A 197 -10.49 -17.15 1.35
C ARG A 197 -9.58 -15.95 1.13
N MET A 198 -8.60 -16.07 0.24
CA MET A 198 -7.69 -14.98 -0.07
C MET A 198 -8.38 -13.82 -0.77
N HIS A 199 -9.32 -14.10 -1.70
CA HIS A 199 -10.14 -13.05 -2.31
C HIS A 199 -10.94 -12.26 -1.28
N PHE A 200 -11.55 -12.95 -0.31
CA PHE A 200 -12.26 -12.30 0.80
C PHE A 200 -11.32 -11.38 1.60
N ILE A 201 -10.18 -11.91 2.05
CA ILE A 201 -9.20 -11.16 2.85
C ILE A 201 -8.73 -9.90 2.11
N HIS A 202 -8.33 -10.03 0.85
CA HIS A 202 -7.87 -8.90 0.06
C HIS A 202 -8.97 -7.86 -0.17
N SER A 203 -10.21 -8.30 -0.43
CA SER A 203 -11.32 -7.37 -0.64
C SER A 203 -11.71 -6.64 0.64
N TYR A 204 -11.66 -7.32 1.79
CA TYR A 204 -11.84 -6.69 3.10
C TYR A 204 -10.74 -5.67 3.40
N ILE A 205 -9.48 -5.99 3.10
CA ILE A 205 -8.34 -5.07 3.28
C ILE A 205 -8.47 -3.85 2.37
N LEU A 206 -8.90 -4.04 1.11
CA LEU A 206 -9.15 -2.95 0.18
C LEU A 206 -10.23 -1.99 0.68
N ASP A 207 -11.33 -2.49 1.21
CA ASP A 207 -12.38 -1.61 1.73
C ASP A 207 -11.95 -0.93 3.05
N SER A 208 -11.12 -1.60 3.86
CA SER A 208 -10.56 -1.02 5.11
C SER A 208 -9.54 0.09 4.84
N PHE A 209 -8.67 -0.10 3.85
CA PHE A 209 -7.56 0.80 3.51
C PHE A 209 -7.66 1.25 2.06
N TYR A 210 -8.85 1.73 1.66
CA TYR A 210 -9.15 2.09 0.28
C TYR A 210 -8.27 3.21 -0.28
N TYR A 211 -7.66 4.00 0.61
CA TYR A 211 -6.78 5.12 0.31
C TYR A 211 -5.28 4.74 0.24
N ALA A 212 -4.92 3.49 0.57
CA ALA A 212 -3.53 3.05 0.69
C ALA A 212 -3.08 2.27 -0.54
N ASP A 213 -1.96 2.67 -1.15
CA ASP A 213 -1.40 2.03 -2.35
C ASP A 213 -1.05 0.56 -2.10
N GLU A 214 -0.59 0.25 -0.90
CA GLU A 214 -0.19 -1.09 -0.46
C GLU A 214 -1.32 -2.11 -0.62
N ALA A 215 -2.55 -1.75 -0.26
CA ALA A 215 -3.68 -2.67 -0.29
C ALA A 215 -3.97 -3.18 -1.71
N TYR A 216 -3.90 -2.28 -2.71
CA TYR A 216 -4.04 -2.62 -4.12
C TYR A 216 -2.86 -3.41 -4.65
N PHE A 217 -1.64 -3.04 -4.26
CA PHE A 217 -0.43 -3.79 -4.61
C PHE A 217 -0.48 -5.22 -4.07
N PHE A 218 -0.88 -5.42 -2.81
CA PHE A 218 -0.98 -6.74 -2.19
C PHE A 218 -1.90 -7.66 -2.98
N TYR A 219 -3.08 -7.16 -3.36
CA TYR A 219 -4.04 -7.96 -4.09
C TYR A 219 -3.61 -8.22 -5.54
N SER A 220 -3.01 -7.22 -6.20
CA SER A 220 -2.45 -7.39 -7.55
C SER A 220 -1.39 -8.49 -7.59
N GLU A 221 -0.42 -8.47 -6.67
CA GLU A 221 0.64 -9.48 -6.60
C GLU A 221 0.08 -10.89 -6.32
N TYR A 222 -0.93 -11.00 -5.46
CA TYR A 222 -1.64 -12.26 -5.24
C TYR A 222 -2.30 -12.77 -6.53
N LEU A 223 -3.08 -11.91 -7.20
CA LEU A 223 -3.79 -12.23 -8.44
C LEU A 223 -2.84 -12.62 -9.57
N ILE A 224 -1.71 -11.92 -9.71
CA ILE A 224 -0.65 -12.28 -10.67
C ILE A 224 -0.09 -13.66 -10.32
N GLY A 225 0.17 -13.94 -9.04
CA GLY A 225 0.69 -15.22 -8.56
C GLY A 225 -0.21 -16.42 -8.88
N ILE A 226 -1.52 -16.23 -8.94
CA ILE A 226 -2.50 -17.27 -9.34
C ILE A 226 -2.89 -17.21 -10.83
N GLY A 227 -2.19 -16.40 -11.64
CA GLY A 227 -2.41 -16.33 -13.10
C GLY A 227 -3.58 -15.44 -13.55
N GLN A 228 -4.16 -14.63 -12.65
CA GLN A 228 -5.30 -13.75 -12.92
C GLN A 228 -4.87 -12.30 -13.19
N LYS A 229 -3.93 -12.11 -14.12
CA LYS A 229 -3.33 -10.79 -14.40
C LYS A 229 -4.34 -9.72 -14.85
N GLU A 230 -5.36 -10.07 -15.63
CA GLU A 230 -6.39 -9.11 -16.05
C GLU A 230 -7.25 -8.61 -14.88
N ARG A 231 -7.50 -9.45 -13.87
CA ARG A 231 -8.16 -9.00 -12.63
C ARG A 231 -7.24 -8.09 -11.84
N ALA A 232 -5.94 -8.43 -11.76
CA ALA A 232 -4.94 -7.60 -11.10
C ALA A 232 -4.87 -6.19 -11.72
N LYS A 233 -4.90 -6.11 -13.06
CA LYS A 233 -4.95 -4.85 -13.82
C LYS A 233 -6.12 -3.96 -13.38
N LYS A 234 -7.34 -4.53 -13.30
CA LYS A 234 -8.54 -3.80 -12.85
C LYS A 234 -8.45 -3.33 -11.40
N VAL A 235 -7.84 -4.13 -10.52
CA VAL A 235 -7.60 -3.74 -9.11
C VAL A 235 -6.70 -2.53 -9.04
N ILE A 236 -5.61 -2.51 -9.81
CA ILE A 236 -4.69 -1.36 -9.82
C ILE A 236 -5.35 -0.11 -10.44
N GLN A 237 -6.13 -0.26 -11.51
CA GLN A 237 -6.91 0.86 -12.08
C GLN A 237 -7.87 1.46 -11.05
N ARG A 238 -8.56 0.63 -10.25
CA ARG A 238 -9.38 1.10 -9.13
C ARG A 238 -8.53 1.89 -8.14
N GLY A 239 -7.36 1.39 -7.76
CA GLY A 239 -6.46 2.08 -6.83
C GLY A 239 -5.94 3.43 -7.34
N ILE A 240 -5.58 3.53 -8.63
CA ILE A 240 -5.18 4.81 -9.26
C ILE A 240 -6.33 5.82 -9.24
N GLY A 241 -7.59 5.36 -9.31
CA GLY A 241 -8.76 6.22 -9.19
C GLY A 241 -9.07 6.67 -7.76
N MET A 242 -8.58 5.93 -6.74
CA MET A 242 -8.82 6.21 -5.33
C MET A 242 -7.70 7.03 -4.67
N ASN A 243 -6.48 6.89 -5.20
CA ASN A 243 -5.27 7.46 -4.61
C ASN A 243 -4.61 8.45 -5.57
N ASP A 244 -4.23 9.62 -5.07
CA ASP A 244 -3.46 10.63 -5.81
C ASP A 244 -1.94 10.37 -5.81
N GLY A 245 -1.54 9.15 -5.49
CA GLY A 245 -0.15 8.71 -5.45
C GLY A 245 0.39 8.32 -6.84
N MET A 246 1.71 8.37 -7.00
CA MET A 246 2.36 7.92 -8.23
C MET A 246 2.76 6.44 -8.21
N PHE A 247 2.83 5.78 -7.03
CA PHE A 247 3.32 4.40 -6.93
C PHE A 247 2.50 3.43 -7.79
N LEU A 248 1.18 3.40 -7.61
CA LEU A 248 0.31 2.49 -8.37
C LEU A 248 0.36 2.74 -9.87
N SER A 249 0.49 4.01 -10.27
CA SER A 249 0.61 4.39 -11.68
C SER A 249 1.94 3.89 -12.30
N LEU A 250 3.05 4.02 -11.58
CA LEU A 250 4.34 3.48 -12.01
C LEU A 250 4.34 1.95 -12.04
N TYR A 251 3.80 1.31 -11.01
CA TYR A 251 3.61 -0.14 -10.97
C TYR A 251 2.74 -0.63 -12.12
N TYR A 252 1.65 0.06 -12.42
CA TYR A 252 0.77 -0.23 -13.56
C TYR A 252 1.52 -0.18 -14.88
N GLY A 253 2.25 0.91 -15.15
CA GLY A 253 3.03 1.04 -16.38
C GLY A 253 4.05 -0.09 -16.56
N PHE A 254 4.80 -0.40 -15.50
CA PHE A 254 5.84 -1.43 -15.56
C PHE A 254 5.31 -2.86 -15.63
N VAL A 255 4.39 -3.23 -14.74
CA VAL A 255 3.96 -4.62 -14.53
C VAL A 255 2.82 -4.99 -15.47
N MET A 256 1.89 -4.06 -15.74
CA MET A 256 0.78 -4.27 -16.66
C MET A 256 1.10 -3.91 -18.10
N ASP A 257 2.26 -3.31 -18.36
CA ASP A 257 2.77 -2.94 -19.70
C ASP A 257 1.97 -1.81 -20.38
N GLU A 258 1.75 -0.72 -19.63
CA GLU A 258 0.84 0.36 -19.99
C GLU A 258 1.59 1.69 -20.08
N GLU A 259 2.21 1.96 -21.22
CA GLU A 259 3.05 3.15 -21.40
C GLU A 259 2.28 4.48 -21.31
N SER A 260 1.00 4.51 -21.65
CA SER A 260 0.19 5.75 -21.63
C SER A 260 0.16 6.40 -20.25
N VAL A 261 0.34 5.62 -19.18
CA VAL A 261 0.34 6.12 -17.80
C VAL A 261 1.44 7.15 -17.55
N TYR A 262 2.58 7.08 -18.25
CA TYR A 262 3.67 8.05 -18.08
C TYR A 262 3.28 9.42 -18.64
N ALA A 263 2.47 9.46 -19.70
CA ALA A 263 1.91 10.70 -20.24
C ALA A 263 0.86 11.29 -19.28
N ASP A 264 -0.01 10.46 -18.71
CA ASP A 264 -1.01 10.88 -17.72
C ASP A 264 -0.34 11.45 -16.46
N LEU A 265 0.69 10.77 -15.95
CA LEU A 265 1.49 11.24 -14.81
C LEU A 265 2.20 12.56 -15.13
N LYS A 266 2.77 12.70 -16.33
CA LYS A 266 3.38 13.96 -16.78
C LYS A 266 2.34 15.08 -16.81
N GLY A 267 1.13 14.81 -17.30
CA GLY A 267 0.02 15.76 -17.24
C GLY A 267 -0.31 16.19 -15.80
N LYS A 268 -0.41 15.24 -14.86
CA LYS A 268 -0.75 15.53 -13.46
C LYS A 268 0.33 16.30 -12.69
N TYR A 269 1.60 15.94 -12.84
CA TYR A 269 2.69 16.46 -11.99
C TYR A 269 3.56 17.52 -12.66
N CYS A 270 3.58 17.60 -13.98
CA CYS A 270 4.37 18.60 -14.71
C CYS A 270 3.52 19.79 -15.20
N ALA A 271 2.19 19.71 -15.20
CA ALA A 271 1.30 20.81 -15.57
C ALA A 271 0.88 21.64 -14.34
N LYS A 272 1.77 22.53 -13.88
CA LYS A 272 1.37 23.72 -13.12
C LYS A 272 2.04 24.93 -13.74
N GLU A 273 1.37 25.52 -14.72
CA GLU A 273 1.58 26.91 -15.12
C GLU A 273 0.73 27.79 -14.19
N GLY A 274 1.41 28.49 -13.31
CA GLY A 274 0.88 29.59 -12.50
C GLY A 274 1.94 30.68 -12.45
N ASP A 275 1.82 31.62 -13.39
CA ASP A 275 2.41 32.95 -13.44
C ASP A 275 3.95 33.11 -13.47
N GLY A 276 4.45 33.44 -14.66
CA GLY A 276 5.53 34.42 -14.87
C GLY A 276 6.93 34.17 -14.33
N THR A 277 7.21 33.06 -13.65
CA THR A 277 8.50 32.81 -12.99
C THR A 277 9.01 31.42 -13.36
N GLU A 278 10.26 31.37 -13.84
CA GLU A 278 11.06 30.20 -14.29
C GLU A 278 10.42 28.80 -14.11
N LYS A 279 10.35 28.03 -15.22
CA LYS A 279 9.98 26.60 -15.25
C LYS A 279 10.74 25.85 -14.14
N THR A 280 10.13 25.72 -12.97
CA THR A 280 10.72 25.04 -11.84
C THR A 280 10.63 23.55 -12.15
N LEU A 281 11.78 22.94 -12.45
CA LEU A 281 11.88 21.49 -12.65
C LEU A 281 11.35 20.78 -11.41
N SER A 282 10.18 20.15 -11.53
CA SER A 282 9.60 19.37 -10.43
C SER A 282 10.39 18.07 -10.24
N ARG A 283 10.76 17.80 -8.99
CA ARG A 283 11.42 16.55 -8.54
C ARG A 283 10.58 15.32 -8.90
N GLU A 284 9.26 15.43 -8.78
CA GLU A 284 8.29 14.42 -9.20
C GLU A 284 8.35 14.18 -10.71
N GLY A 285 8.46 15.25 -11.50
CA GLY A 285 8.63 15.18 -12.95
C GLY A 285 9.88 14.41 -13.37
N ASP A 286 11.02 14.63 -12.70
CA ASP A 286 12.24 13.88 -12.97
C ASP A 286 12.12 12.40 -12.57
N LEU A 287 11.44 12.10 -11.46
CA LEU A 287 11.18 10.72 -11.05
C LEU A 287 10.32 9.97 -12.07
N ILE A 288 9.28 10.63 -12.60
CA ILE A 288 8.43 10.08 -13.67
C ILE A 288 9.26 9.81 -14.93
N ARG A 289 10.11 10.76 -15.34
CA ARG A 289 10.99 10.60 -16.51
C ARG A 289 11.99 9.46 -16.35
N ILE A 290 12.63 9.33 -15.19
CA ILE A 290 13.54 8.22 -14.87
C ILE A 290 12.82 6.88 -15.01
N ASN A 291 11.61 6.79 -14.46
CA ASN A 291 10.82 5.57 -14.53
C ASN A 291 10.31 5.30 -15.96
N HIS A 292 9.93 6.31 -16.74
CA HIS A 292 9.56 6.13 -18.16
C HIS A 292 10.76 5.67 -19.00
N LEU A 293 11.94 6.27 -18.79
CA LEU A 293 13.19 5.84 -19.40
C LEU A 293 13.50 4.36 -19.07
N ASN A 294 13.36 3.97 -17.81
CA ASN A 294 13.57 2.58 -17.40
C ASN A 294 12.54 1.63 -18.03
N TYR A 295 11.28 2.04 -18.19
CA TYR A 295 10.28 1.25 -18.92
C TYR A 295 10.70 1.01 -20.38
N VAL A 296 11.06 2.08 -21.09
CA VAL A 296 11.54 1.98 -22.48
C VAL A 296 12.80 1.13 -22.58
N LEU A 297 13.74 1.27 -21.64
CA LEU A 297 14.94 0.44 -21.58
C LEU A 297 14.60 -1.06 -21.47
N LYS A 298 13.69 -1.43 -20.55
CA LYS A 298 13.32 -2.83 -20.32
C LYS A 298 12.50 -3.42 -21.47
N LYS A 299 11.69 -2.61 -22.15
CA LYS A 299 10.79 -3.08 -23.22
C LYS A 299 11.39 -3.03 -24.61
N ARG A 300 12.19 -2.00 -24.91
CA ARG A 300 12.66 -1.66 -26.26
C ARG A 300 14.19 -1.54 -26.35
N GLY A 301 14.91 -1.72 -25.24
CA GLY A 301 16.37 -1.72 -25.22
C GLY A 301 17.01 -0.33 -25.23
N LEU A 302 18.35 -0.33 -25.27
CA LEU A 302 19.18 0.85 -25.01
C LEU A 302 19.08 1.93 -26.11
N GLU A 303 18.86 1.55 -27.37
CA GLU A 303 18.71 2.51 -28.46
C GLU A 303 17.46 3.39 -28.30
N SER A 304 16.33 2.77 -27.94
CA SER A 304 15.08 3.48 -27.69
C SER A 304 15.17 4.34 -26.43
N PHE A 305 15.87 3.85 -25.40
CA PHE A 305 16.18 4.62 -24.20
C PHE A 305 16.97 5.89 -24.54
N ARG A 306 18.01 5.80 -25.39
CA ARG A 306 18.80 6.96 -25.83
C ARG A 306 17.96 7.97 -26.61
N LYS A 307 17.08 7.50 -27.50
CA LYS A 307 16.15 8.36 -28.25
C LYS A 307 15.26 9.16 -27.30
N LEU A 308 14.63 8.49 -26.34
CA LEU A 308 13.80 9.14 -25.33
C LEU A 308 14.61 10.13 -24.47
N PHE A 309 15.83 9.79 -24.08
CA PHE A 309 16.70 10.71 -23.33
C PHE A 309 17.01 12.00 -24.12
N ILE A 310 17.27 11.89 -25.42
CA ILE A 310 17.52 13.05 -26.30
C ILE A 310 16.26 13.92 -26.40
N GLU A 311 15.09 13.30 -26.60
CA GLU A 311 13.79 13.99 -26.66
C GLU A 311 13.51 14.77 -25.37
N LEU A 312 13.65 14.10 -24.21
CA LEU A 312 13.51 14.73 -22.90
C LEU A 312 14.52 15.87 -22.68
N GLY A 313 15.74 15.72 -23.21
CA GLY A 313 16.79 16.73 -23.14
C GLY A 313 16.40 18.08 -23.76
N GLY A 314 15.44 18.10 -24.70
CA GLY A 314 14.87 19.30 -25.31
C GLY A 314 13.77 19.97 -24.49
N GLU A 315 13.10 19.24 -23.60
CA GLU A 315 12.00 19.76 -22.77
C GLU A 315 12.48 20.43 -21.47
N GLY A 316 13.73 20.16 -21.08
CA GLY A 316 14.29 20.53 -19.78
C GLY A 316 14.13 19.39 -18.77
N ILE A 317 15.27 18.86 -18.30
CA ILE A 317 15.35 17.78 -17.31
C ILE A 317 16.28 18.20 -16.17
N GLY A 318 15.99 17.77 -14.94
CA GLY A 318 16.83 18.07 -13.80
C GLY A 318 18.03 17.11 -13.66
N PRO A 319 18.88 17.36 -12.65
CA PRO A 319 20.17 16.69 -12.49
C PRO A 319 20.06 15.17 -12.32
N HIS A 320 19.01 14.68 -11.65
CA HIS A 320 18.79 13.25 -11.39
C HIS A 320 18.69 12.41 -12.67
N VAL A 321 18.04 12.95 -13.71
CA VAL A 321 17.87 12.24 -14.99
C VAL A 321 19.23 12.01 -15.65
N PHE A 322 20.15 12.98 -15.60
CA PHE A 322 21.51 12.82 -16.12
C PHE A 322 22.28 11.75 -15.35
N ILE A 323 22.22 11.78 -14.01
CA ILE A 323 22.90 10.80 -13.15
C ILE A 323 22.39 9.39 -13.45
N TYR A 324 21.07 9.24 -13.53
CA TYR A 324 20.43 7.96 -13.85
C TYR A 324 20.89 7.44 -15.22
N CYS A 325 20.87 8.29 -16.26
CA CYS A 325 21.26 7.88 -17.61
C CYS A 325 22.75 7.52 -17.70
N ALA A 326 23.62 8.24 -17.00
CA ALA A 326 25.04 7.92 -16.95
C ALA A 326 25.29 6.57 -16.27
N PHE A 327 24.57 6.26 -15.19
CA PHE A 327 24.64 4.94 -14.54
C PHE A 327 24.14 3.83 -15.46
N VAL A 328 22.99 4.00 -16.12
CA VAL A 328 22.46 3.03 -17.07
C VAL A 328 23.46 2.74 -18.18
N GLU A 329 24.04 3.76 -18.81
CA GLU A 329 25.01 3.59 -19.89
C GLU A 329 26.26 2.84 -19.44
N TYR A 330 26.80 3.17 -18.26
CA TYR A 330 27.95 2.48 -17.70
C TYR A 330 27.64 1.00 -17.43
N TYR A 331 26.56 0.73 -16.69
CA TYR A 331 26.22 -0.65 -16.28
C TYR A 331 25.74 -1.52 -17.44
N ALA A 332 25.17 -0.93 -18.49
CA ALA A 332 24.71 -1.66 -19.68
C ALA A 332 25.84 -1.94 -20.69
N THR A 333 26.82 -1.03 -20.84
CA THR A 333 27.81 -1.10 -21.93
C THR A 333 29.26 -1.22 -21.47
N GLY A 334 29.57 -0.88 -20.22
CA GLY A 334 30.94 -0.74 -19.72
C GLY A 334 31.69 0.49 -20.25
N SER A 335 31.06 1.35 -21.07
CA SER A 335 31.68 2.57 -21.60
C SER A 335 32.00 3.56 -20.49
N ARG A 336 33.23 4.09 -20.46
CA ARG A 336 33.61 5.19 -19.56
C ARG A 336 33.34 6.57 -20.17
N ALA A 337 33.52 6.69 -21.49
CA ALA A 337 33.36 7.96 -22.21
C ALA A 337 31.89 8.43 -22.24
N THR A 338 30.93 7.53 -22.46
CA THR A 338 29.51 7.90 -22.58
C THR A 338 28.94 8.46 -21.28
N PRO A 339 29.10 7.80 -20.11
CA PRO A 339 28.70 8.36 -18.82
C PRO A 339 29.39 9.70 -18.52
N TYR A 340 30.69 9.82 -18.78
CA TYR A 340 31.44 11.06 -18.58
C TYR A 340 30.84 12.23 -19.37
N ASN A 341 30.49 11.99 -20.63
CA ASN A 341 29.86 12.99 -21.50
C ASN A 341 28.47 13.38 -21.00
N ILE A 342 27.67 12.42 -20.53
CA ILE A 342 26.33 12.67 -19.96
C ILE A 342 26.44 13.52 -18.69
N PHE A 343 27.35 13.16 -17.77
CA PHE A 343 27.59 13.95 -16.55
C PHE A 343 28.08 15.36 -16.87
N SER A 344 29.01 15.50 -17.82
CA SER A 344 29.53 16.79 -18.25
C SER A 344 28.44 17.65 -18.90
N SER A 345 27.58 17.05 -19.74
CA SER A 345 26.40 17.74 -20.28
C SER A 345 25.42 18.17 -19.19
N GLY A 346 25.21 17.34 -18.16
CA GLY A 346 24.38 17.67 -17.02
C GLY A 346 24.97 18.86 -16.25
N LEU A 347 26.29 18.91 -16.06
CA LEU A 347 26.96 19.95 -15.29
C LEU A 347 26.99 21.28 -16.04
N LEU A 348 27.04 21.25 -17.37
CA LEU A 348 26.85 22.45 -18.21
C LEU A 348 25.43 23.02 -18.08
N LYS A 349 24.41 22.15 -17.96
CA LYS A 349 23.02 22.57 -17.79
C LYS A 349 22.68 22.97 -16.34
N HIS A 350 23.34 22.36 -15.36
CA HIS A 350 23.09 22.54 -13.92
C HIS A 350 24.39 22.81 -13.14
N PRO A 351 25.08 23.96 -13.39
CA PRO A 351 26.43 24.22 -12.87
C PRO A 351 26.49 24.37 -11.34
N THR A 352 25.39 24.77 -10.71
CA THR A 352 25.28 24.94 -9.25
C THR A 352 24.87 23.66 -8.53
N SER A 353 24.60 22.56 -9.24
CA SER A 353 24.11 21.32 -8.63
C SER A 353 25.18 20.59 -7.83
N THR A 354 25.13 20.71 -6.50
CA THR A 354 25.96 19.93 -5.57
C THR A 354 25.79 18.42 -5.77
N LEU A 355 24.55 17.98 -6.00
CA LEU A 355 24.25 16.57 -6.26
C LEU A 355 25.03 16.03 -7.45
N LEU A 356 25.01 16.75 -8.56
CA LEU A 356 25.67 16.31 -9.79
C LEU A 356 27.20 16.34 -9.64
N LYS A 357 27.74 17.35 -8.95
CA LYS A 357 29.17 17.45 -8.62
C LYS A 357 29.65 16.25 -7.79
N GLU A 358 28.94 15.93 -6.71
CA GLU A 358 29.29 14.83 -5.81
C GLU A 358 29.14 13.47 -6.51
N GLU A 359 27.99 13.18 -7.11
CA GLU A 359 27.74 11.88 -7.75
C GLU A 359 28.63 11.64 -8.96
N PHE A 360 28.95 12.67 -9.76
CA PHE A 360 29.90 12.53 -10.88
C PHE A 360 31.31 12.18 -10.37
N PHE A 361 31.80 12.89 -9.36
CA PHE A 361 33.11 12.61 -8.78
C PHE A 361 33.20 11.22 -8.16
N LEU A 362 32.22 10.85 -7.32
CA LEU A 362 32.19 9.55 -6.67
C LEU A 362 32.04 8.41 -7.69
N PHE A 363 31.29 8.64 -8.76
CA PHE A 363 31.19 7.69 -9.87
C PHE A 363 32.55 7.43 -10.51
N LEU A 364 33.31 8.49 -10.87
CA LEU A 364 34.63 8.35 -11.49
C LEU A 364 35.63 7.60 -10.60
N LEU A 365 35.66 7.92 -9.29
CA LEU A 365 36.47 7.17 -8.34
C LEU A 365 36.06 5.68 -8.29
N LYS A 366 34.76 5.39 -8.23
CA LYS A 366 34.24 4.03 -8.12
C LYS A 366 34.57 3.16 -9.34
N ILE A 367 34.62 3.74 -10.54
CA ILE A 367 34.95 3.01 -11.78
C ILE A 367 36.45 2.95 -12.07
N GLY A 368 37.29 3.57 -11.22
CA GLY A 368 38.75 3.64 -11.41
C GLY A 368 39.16 4.53 -12.59
N ASP A 369 38.48 5.66 -12.79
CA ASP A 369 38.86 6.69 -13.77
C ASP A 369 39.60 7.84 -13.05
N GLU A 370 40.83 7.54 -12.64
CA GLU A 370 41.58 8.34 -11.67
C GLU A 370 41.98 9.72 -12.20
N GLU A 371 42.44 9.78 -13.44
CA GLU A 371 42.88 11.02 -14.08
C GLU A 371 41.72 12.02 -14.15
N ASN A 372 40.57 11.56 -14.62
CA ASN A 372 39.36 12.36 -14.70
C ASN A 372 38.81 12.70 -13.31
N ALA A 373 38.85 11.78 -12.34
CA ALA A 373 38.41 12.05 -10.97
C ALA A 373 39.26 13.15 -10.31
N ARG A 374 40.60 13.07 -10.43
CA ARG A 374 41.55 14.07 -9.91
C ARG A 374 41.36 15.42 -10.58
N ALA A 375 41.24 15.45 -11.91
CA ALA A 375 41.02 16.66 -12.68
C ALA A 375 39.69 17.34 -12.30
N LEU A 376 38.62 16.53 -12.18
CA LEU A 376 37.31 17.02 -11.77
C LEU A 376 37.34 17.56 -10.34
N PHE A 377 37.95 16.84 -9.40
CA PHE A 377 38.08 17.27 -8.01
C PHE A 377 38.76 18.63 -7.88
N LYS A 378 39.84 18.89 -8.63
CA LYS A 378 40.52 20.18 -8.61
C LYS A 378 39.63 21.35 -9.06
N ARG A 379 38.74 21.12 -10.04
CA ARG A 379 37.87 22.15 -10.63
C ARG A 379 36.60 22.44 -9.83
N LEU A 380 36.05 21.46 -9.13
CA LEU A 380 34.73 21.58 -8.49
C LEU A 380 34.81 22.18 -7.09
N GLU A 381 33.73 22.85 -6.69
CA GLU A 381 33.37 23.03 -5.29
C GLU A 381 33.00 21.66 -4.67
N LYS A 382 33.32 21.45 -3.39
CA LYS A 382 33.36 20.12 -2.79
C LYS A 382 32.50 20.04 -1.54
N THR A 383 31.79 18.93 -1.38
CA THR A 383 31.18 18.55 -0.09
C THR A 383 32.23 17.89 0.81
N SER A 384 31.93 17.74 2.11
CA SER A 384 32.82 16.97 2.99
C SER A 384 32.99 15.53 2.49
N ARG A 385 31.92 14.91 1.97
CA ARG A 385 31.96 13.54 1.45
C ARG A 385 32.93 13.39 0.28
N MET A 386 32.98 14.36 -0.63
CA MET A 386 33.97 14.37 -1.72
C MET A 386 35.39 14.46 -1.17
N TRP A 387 35.64 15.35 -0.20
CA TRP A 387 36.94 15.46 0.47
C TRP A 387 37.35 14.15 1.14
N ASP A 388 36.45 13.55 1.91
CA ASP A 388 36.68 12.31 2.65
C ASP A 388 37.00 11.15 1.71
N SER A 389 36.22 10.99 0.64
CA SER A 389 36.46 9.94 -0.37
C SER A 389 37.77 10.13 -1.13
N MET A 390 38.17 11.38 -1.44
CA MET A 390 39.45 11.65 -2.11
C MET A 390 40.65 11.36 -1.18
N ILE A 391 40.55 11.77 0.08
CA ILE A 391 41.58 11.52 1.09
C ILE A 391 41.75 10.02 1.34
N GLU A 392 40.64 9.30 1.50
CA GLU A 392 40.64 7.84 1.68
C GLU A 392 41.25 7.14 0.46
N TYR A 393 40.92 7.59 -0.74
CA TYR A 393 41.49 7.07 -1.98
C TYR A 393 43.01 7.26 -2.04
N GLU A 394 43.53 8.49 -1.82
CA GLU A 394 44.98 8.72 -1.83
C GLU A 394 45.72 7.96 -0.74
N PHE A 395 45.10 7.80 0.43
CA PHE A 395 45.69 6.99 1.50
C PHE A 395 45.78 5.51 1.13
N MET A 396 44.76 4.98 0.46
CA MET A 396 44.68 3.56 0.12
C MET A 396 45.60 3.18 -1.05
N VAL A 397 45.65 4.00 -2.11
CA VAL A 397 46.36 3.64 -3.36
C VAL A 397 47.27 4.75 -3.91
N GLY A 398 47.23 5.95 -3.34
CA GLY A 398 47.98 7.13 -3.83
C GLY A 398 49.30 7.36 -3.11
N SER A 399 49.72 8.63 -3.04
CA SER A 399 50.95 9.03 -2.35
C SER A 399 50.67 9.67 -0.99
N MET A 400 51.55 9.39 -0.01
CA MET A 400 51.45 9.99 1.33
C MET A 400 51.65 11.51 1.33
N GLU A 401 52.34 12.05 0.34
CA GLU A 401 52.50 13.50 0.14
C GLU A 401 51.17 14.14 -0.26
N LEU A 402 50.50 13.59 -1.29
CA LEU A 402 49.21 14.08 -1.75
C LEU A 402 48.11 13.89 -0.70
N PHE A 403 48.15 12.80 0.06
CA PHE A 403 47.27 12.61 1.21
C PHE A 403 47.40 13.78 2.22
N ARG A 404 48.62 14.14 2.61
CA ARG A 404 48.86 15.24 3.55
C ARG A 404 48.39 16.57 2.98
N GLU A 405 48.69 16.84 1.71
CA GLU A 405 48.22 18.05 1.02
C GLU A 405 46.69 18.15 1.01
N LEU A 406 45.98 17.05 0.73
CA LEU A 406 44.51 17.03 0.72
C LEU A 406 43.92 17.26 2.12
N VAL A 407 44.55 16.71 3.17
CA VAL A 407 44.12 16.96 4.55
C VAL A 407 44.28 18.44 4.89
N ASP A 408 45.43 19.04 4.57
CA ASP A 408 45.68 20.46 4.83
C ASP A 408 44.70 21.35 4.04
N GLN A 409 44.44 21.03 2.77
CA GLN A 409 43.46 21.74 1.95
C GLN A 409 42.03 21.61 2.49
N LYS A 410 41.64 20.43 3.00
CA LYS A 410 40.33 20.24 3.64
C LYS A 410 40.23 21.12 4.89
N MET A 411 41.25 21.14 5.75
CA MET A 411 41.26 21.96 6.96
C MET A 411 41.19 23.47 6.65
N GLY A 412 41.86 23.91 5.58
CA GLY A 412 41.70 25.28 5.05
C GLY A 412 40.26 25.55 4.59
N SER A 413 39.68 24.64 3.81
CA SER A 413 38.30 24.79 3.29
C SER A 413 37.24 24.84 4.40
N ILE A 414 37.42 24.08 5.49
CA ILE A 414 36.56 24.14 6.69
C ILE A 414 36.66 25.52 7.33
N ARG A 415 37.89 26.02 7.51
CA ARG A 415 38.14 27.32 8.14
C ARG A 415 37.50 28.47 7.36
N ASP A 416 37.58 28.39 6.04
CA ASP A 416 37.07 29.42 5.13
C ASP A 416 35.56 29.25 4.82
N ASN A 417 34.89 28.25 5.41
CA ASN A 417 33.48 27.90 5.16
C ASN A 417 33.15 27.72 3.66
N THR A 418 34.07 27.17 2.87
CA THR A 418 33.90 26.94 1.43
C THR A 418 33.36 25.55 1.09
N ILE A 419 33.09 24.72 2.11
CA ILE A 419 32.54 23.38 1.93
C ILE A 419 31.05 23.47 1.59
N LEU A 420 30.66 22.80 0.51
CA LEU A 420 29.25 22.70 0.12
C LEU A 420 28.44 21.93 1.17
N PRO A 421 27.18 22.34 1.43
CA PRO A 421 26.29 21.61 2.32
C PRO A 421 26.21 20.12 1.96
N SER A 422 26.17 19.26 2.97
CA SER A 422 26.02 17.82 2.77
C SER A 422 24.70 17.49 2.09
N LEU A 423 24.74 16.53 1.17
CA LEU A 423 23.52 15.94 0.63
C LEU A 423 22.76 15.19 1.72
N PRO A 424 21.42 15.09 1.62
CA PRO A 424 20.61 14.34 2.57
C PRO A 424 21.10 12.89 2.68
N VAL A 425 21.23 12.41 3.91
CA VAL A 425 21.68 11.05 4.20
C VAL A 425 20.66 10.05 3.66
N LYS A 426 21.12 8.93 3.10
CA LYS A 426 20.23 7.83 2.73
C LYS A 426 19.60 7.24 3.99
N ASP A 427 18.27 7.29 4.10
CA ASP A 427 17.55 6.66 5.20
C ASP A 427 17.92 5.18 5.32
N GLN A 428 18.16 4.72 6.54
CA GLN A 428 18.23 3.30 6.83
C GLN A 428 16.82 2.73 6.73
N SER A 429 16.50 2.09 5.60
CA SER A 429 15.21 1.44 5.42
C SER A 429 15.06 0.29 6.41
N ILE A 430 14.03 0.33 7.25
CA ILE A 430 13.68 -0.81 8.10
C ILE A 430 13.31 -1.98 7.18
N GLN A 431 13.98 -3.12 7.38
CA GLN A 431 13.68 -4.32 6.61
C GLN A 431 12.27 -4.81 6.98
N MET A 432 11.40 -4.86 5.98
CA MET A 432 10.05 -5.42 6.08
C MET A 432 10.02 -6.79 5.41
N GLU A 433 9.16 -7.68 5.88
CA GLU A 433 9.05 -9.06 5.40
C GLU A 433 7.72 -9.32 4.65
N GLY A 434 7.67 -10.45 3.95
CA GLY A 434 6.49 -10.92 3.23
C GLY A 434 5.98 -9.92 2.18
N ILE A 435 4.66 -9.82 2.02
CA ILE A 435 4.05 -8.98 0.98
C ILE A 435 4.34 -7.48 1.15
N LEU A 436 4.45 -6.98 2.38
CA LEU A 436 4.85 -5.60 2.65
C LEU A 436 6.32 -5.35 2.31
N GLY A 437 7.20 -6.32 2.59
CA GLY A 437 8.59 -6.29 2.13
C GLY A 437 8.68 -6.16 0.60
N LYS A 438 7.89 -6.94 -0.13
CA LYS A 438 7.79 -6.83 -1.60
C LYS A 438 7.38 -5.43 -2.04
N TYR A 439 6.35 -4.83 -1.43
CA TYR A 439 5.94 -3.46 -1.72
C TYR A 439 7.10 -2.47 -1.57
N HIS A 440 7.84 -2.55 -0.46
CA HIS A 440 9.00 -1.68 -0.23
C HIS A 440 10.15 -1.93 -1.23
N CYS A 441 10.33 -3.15 -1.73
CA CYS A 441 11.28 -3.43 -2.81
C CYS A 441 10.89 -2.72 -4.12
N PHE A 442 9.60 -2.71 -4.48
CA PHE A 442 9.12 -1.94 -5.64
C PHE A 442 9.26 -0.44 -5.41
N LEU A 443 8.83 0.06 -4.24
CA LEU A 443 8.90 1.47 -3.88
C LEU A 443 10.34 1.99 -3.93
N SER A 444 11.29 1.25 -3.34
CA SER A 444 12.72 1.60 -3.37
C SER A 444 13.33 1.51 -4.77
N SER A 445 12.81 0.65 -5.64
CA SER A 445 13.24 0.55 -7.04
C SER A 445 12.73 1.70 -7.91
N PHE A 446 11.55 2.25 -7.61
CA PHE A 446 11.02 3.43 -8.31
C PHE A 446 11.65 4.73 -7.81
N ASN A 447 12.06 4.77 -6.54
CA ASN A 447 12.84 5.86 -5.96
C ASN A 447 14.24 5.92 -6.56
N PHE A 448 14.82 7.12 -6.67
CA PHE A 448 16.19 7.28 -7.18
C PHE A 448 16.95 8.34 -6.38
N LEU A 449 18.02 7.91 -5.70
CA LEU A 449 18.78 8.75 -4.77
C LEU A 449 17.84 9.37 -3.71
N ASP A 450 17.81 10.70 -3.65
CA ASP A 450 16.93 11.52 -2.80
C ASP A 450 15.56 11.80 -3.43
N LEU A 451 15.30 11.38 -4.67
CA LEU A 451 13.94 11.40 -5.22
C LEU A 451 13.12 10.25 -4.63
N LYS A 452 12.07 10.62 -3.91
CA LYS A 452 11.13 9.69 -3.27
C LYS A 452 9.73 9.93 -3.78
N ILE A 453 9.01 8.84 -4.02
CA ILE A 453 7.55 8.87 -4.11
C ILE A 453 7.02 9.34 -2.76
N LYS A 454 6.31 10.46 -2.74
CA LYS A 454 5.67 10.97 -1.53
C LYS A 454 4.53 10.05 -1.14
N ASP A 455 4.51 9.61 0.10
CA ASP A 455 3.40 8.87 0.66
C ASP A 455 2.46 9.84 1.39
N ASN A 456 1.60 10.50 0.62
CA ASN A 456 0.63 11.44 1.20
C ASN A 456 -0.42 10.72 2.07
N SER A 457 -0.55 9.39 1.95
CA SER A 457 -1.51 8.59 2.71
C SER A 457 -1.07 8.32 4.15
N ARG A 458 0.24 8.36 4.40
CA ARG A 458 0.86 8.19 5.73
C ARG A 458 1.17 9.51 6.44
N LEU A 459 0.66 10.65 5.96
CA LEU A 459 0.84 11.94 6.65
C LEU A 459 0.48 11.85 8.14
N LEU A 460 -0.50 11.03 8.52
CA LEU A 460 -0.85 10.78 9.91
C LEU A 460 0.14 9.86 10.64
N ASP A 461 0.63 8.78 10.01
CA ASP A 461 1.61 7.89 10.63
C ASP A 461 2.96 8.60 10.80
N GLU A 462 3.40 9.34 9.79
CA GLU A 462 4.62 10.14 9.82
C GLU A 462 4.47 11.32 10.79
N PHE A 463 3.29 11.96 10.87
CA PHE A 463 2.98 12.94 11.92
C PHE A 463 3.03 12.31 13.32
N VAL A 464 2.38 11.17 13.52
CA VAL A 464 2.31 10.46 14.81
C VAL A 464 3.67 9.91 15.24
N GLU A 465 4.49 9.42 14.30
CA GLU A 465 5.86 8.97 14.55
C GLU A 465 6.79 10.14 14.88
N ASN A 466 6.54 11.32 14.30
CA ASN A 466 7.25 12.56 14.60
C ASN A 466 6.70 13.30 15.84
N LEU A 467 5.57 12.87 16.42
CA LEU A 467 5.13 13.42 17.69
C LEU A 467 6.13 13.02 18.78
N PRO A 468 6.59 13.96 19.62
CA PRO A 468 7.47 13.62 20.73
C PRO A 468 6.80 12.54 21.59
N LYS A 469 7.55 11.50 21.98
CA LYS A 469 7.07 10.51 22.96
C LYS A 469 6.99 11.18 24.33
N ILE A 470 5.85 11.80 24.63
CA ILE A 470 5.60 12.43 25.91
C ILE A 470 5.25 11.35 26.92
N SER A 471 5.91 11.34 28.08
CA SER A 471 5.53 10.46 29.21
C SER A 471 4.08 10.74 29.61
N GLN A 472 3.32 9.71 30.01
CA GLN A 472 1.89 9.87 30.38
C GLN A 472 1.65 11.00 31.41
N GLN A 473 2.62 11.28 32.27
CA GLN A 473 2.56 12.34 33.27
C GLN A 473 2.70 13.77 32.70
N ASN A 474 3.31 13.91 31.51
CA ASN A 474 3.51 15.20 30.83
C ASN A 474 2.60 15.38 29.61
N ASN A 475 1.74 14.40 29.30
CA ASN A 475 0.88 14.43 28.13
C ASN A 475 -0.29 15.39 28.35
N VAL A 476 -0.09 16.67 28.05
CA VAL A 476 -1.12 17.74 28.11
C VAL A 476 -2.31 17.43 27.19
N LEU A 477 -2.10 16.58 26.17
CA LEU A 477 -3.13 16.17 25.20
C LEU A 477 -4.03 15.03 25.72
N SER A 478 -3.70 14.40 26.86
CA SER A 478 -4.49 13.31 27.45
C SER A 478 -5.91 13.73 27.87
N ASN A 479 -6.13 15.04 28.07
CA ASN A 479 -7.42 15.62 28.41
C ASN A 479 -8.13 16.29 27.22
N LEU A 480 -7.56 16.21 26.01
CA LEU A 480 -8.21 16.76 24.83
C LEU A 480 -9.26 15.78 24.30
N LYS A 481 -10.47 16.28 24.13
CA LYS A 481 -11.55 15.55 23.46
C LYS A 481 -11.29 15.56 21.95
N PRO A 482 -11.19 14.41 21.27
CA PRO A 482 -10.94 14.34 19.83
C PRO A 482 -11.93 15.17 19.01
N GLU A 483 -13.20 15.19 19.43
CA GLU A 483 -14.26 15.97 18.78
C GLU A 483 -13.91 17.47 18.70
N LYS A 484 -13.30 18.04 19.74
CA LYS A 484 -12.96 19.47 19.79
C LYS A 484 -11.76 19.84 18.94
N ILE A 485 -10.84 18.89 18.69
CA ILE A 485 -9.69 19.11 17.80
C ILE A 485 -10.18 19.13 16.35
N ILE A 486 -11.09 18.23 15.99
CA ILE A 486 -11.71 18.20 14.66
C ILE A 486 -12.45 19.51 14.38
N ASP A 487 -13.20 20.04 15.35
CA ASP A 487 -13.88 21.33 15.20
C ASP A 487 -12.90 22.50 15.04
N LEU A 488 -11.77 22.48 15.75
CA LEU A 488 -10.72 23.51 15.64
C LEU A 488 -10.05 23.51 14.26
N LEU A 489 -9.80 22.32 13.70
CA LEU A 489 -9.22 22.16 12.37
C LEU A 489 -10.19 22.56 11.26
N LYS A 490 -11.49 22.31 11.45
CA LYS A 490 -12.54 22.80 10.53
C LYS A 490 -12.65 24.33 10.51
N CYS A 491 -12.27 25.01 11.59
CA CYS A 491 -12.24 26.48 11.66
C CYS A 491 -11.00 27.11 11.00
N ILE A 492 -10.03 26.33 10.53
CA ILE A 492 -8.79 26.82 9.90
C ILE A 492 -8.90 26.80 8.35
N GLN A 493 -10.05 26.43 7.79
CA GLN A 493 -10.35 26.59 6.35
C GLN A 493 -10.67 28.03 5.96
#